data_AF-A0AAW9KDT7-F1
#
_entry.id   AF-A0AAW9KDT7-F1
#
_cell.length_a   1.000
_cell.length_b   1.000
_cell.length_c   1.000
_cell.angle_alpha   90.00
_cell.angle_beta   90.00
_cell.angle_gamma   90.00
#
_symmetry.space_group_name_H-M   'P 1'
#
loop_
_entity.id
_entity.type
_entity.pdbx_description
1 polymer ?
#
loop_
_entity_poly.entity_id
_entity_poly.type
_entity_poly.pdbx_seq_one_letter_code
_entity_poly.pdbx_strand_id
1 'polypeptide(L)'
;IKAGGNVVMPNLSPTSVREKYSLYDGKICTGDEAAECRKCIEGRINRSGFKVEVTRGDNMAWKKENGHKIEEKSITENIQIIKLNK
;
A
#
# COMPACT_ATOMS: atom_id res chain seq x y z
N ILE A 1 14.97 -4.94 -4.19
CA ILE A 1 14.65 -4.20 -2.94
C ILE A 1 15.87 -3.44 -2.41
N LYS A 2 17.09 -4.03 -2.39
CA LYS A 2 18.31 -3.39 -1.84
C LYS A 2 18.87 -2.17 -2.60
N ALA A 3 18.17 -1.65 -3.61
CA ALA A 3 18.59 -0.51 -4.42
C ALA A 3 17.71 0.74 -4.17
N GLY A 4 17.06 0.83 -3.00
CA GLY A 4 16.26 2.00 -2.59
C GLY A 4 14.75 1.89 -2.79
N GLY A 5 14.25 0.78 -3.34
CA GLY A 5 12.81 0.54 -3.47
C GLY A 5 12.17 0.09 -2.15
N ASN A 6 11.08 0.76 -1.73
CA ASN A 6 10.38 0.52 -0.47
C ASN A 6 8.91 0.08 -0.62
N VAL A 7 8.37 0.11 -1.84
CA VAL A 7 6.99 -0.31 -2.15
C VAL A 7 7.02 -1.48 -3.13
N VAL A 8 6.14 -2.45 -2.91
CA VAL A 8 5.89 -3.56 -3.83
C VAL A 8 4.43 -3.54 -4.28
N MET A 9 4.19 -3.79 -5.56
CA MET A 9 2.84 -3.82 -6.14
C MET A 9 2.55 -5.22 -6.67
N PRO A 10 1.82 -6.07 -5.90
CA PRO A 10 1.39 -7.36 -6.40
C PRO A 10 0.40 -7.18 -7.54
N ASN A 11 0.48 -8.04 -8.55
CA ASN A 11 -0.54 -8.08 -9.60
C ASN A 11 -1.79 -8.77 -9.04
N LEU A 12 -2.93 -8.07 -9.03
CA LEU A 12 -4.20 -8.57 -8.48
C LEU A 12 -5.28 -8.86 -9.52
N SER A 13 -4.99 -8.64 -10.81
CA SER A 13 -5.91 -9.02 -11.90
C SER A 13 -6.36 -10.50 -11.82
N PRO A 14 -7.52 -10.86 -12.34
CA PRO A 14 -7.86 -12.27 -12.56
C PRO A 14 -6.90 -12.90 -13.58
N THR A 15 -6.56 -14.18 -13.41
CA THR A 15 -5.66 -14.91 -14.32
C THR A 15 -6.17 -14.88 -15.77
N SER A 16 -7.49 -14.95 -15.96
CA SER A 16 -8.17 -14.95 -17.26
C SER A 16 -7.97 -13.68 -18.11
N VAL A 17 -7.55 -12.56 -17.50
CA VAL A 17 -7.31 -11.30 -18.22
C VAL A 17 -5.88 -10.79 -18.07
N ARG A 18 -5.04 -11.50 -17.31
CA ARG A 18 -3.69 -11.06 -16.97
C ARG A 18 -2.77 -11.00 -18.17
N GLU A 19 -2.93 -11.92 -19.12
CA GLU A 19 -2.19 -11.95 -20.39
C GLU A 19 -2.49 -10.73 -21.27
N LYS A 20 -3.72 -10.20 -21.22
CA LYS A 20 -4.14 -9.03 -22.02
C LYS A 20 -3.43 -7.75 -21.61
N TYR A 21 -2.79 -7.75 -20.43
CA TYR A 21 -2.03 -6.63 -19.86
C TYR A 21 -0.51 -6.92 -19.84
N SER A 22 -0.01 -7.71 -20.79
CA SER A 22 1.42 -7.95 -20.96
C SER A 22 2.09 -6.77 -21.68
N LEU A 23 2.61 -5.81 -20.90
CA LEU A 23 3.32 -4.64 -21.43
C LEU A 23 4.71 -4.99 -22.01
N TYR A 24 5.25 -6.16 -21.67
CA TYR A 24 6.54 -6.66 -22.14
C TYR A 24 6.54 -8.19 -22.14
N ASP A 25 7.39 -8.80 -22.97
CA ASP A 25 7.53 -10.26 -23.05
C ASP A 25 8.22 -10.81 -21.81
N GLY A 26 7.71 -11.93 -21.29
CA GLY A 26 8.26 -12.57 -20.08
C GLY A 26 7.82 -11.92 -18.76
N LYS A 27 6.67 -11.22 -18.74
CA LYS A 27 6.08 -10.69 -17.51
C LYS A 27 5.91 -11.79 -16.46
N ILE A 28 6.62 -11.63 -15.35
CA ILE A 28 6.64 -12.58 -14.22
C ILE A 28 5.23 -12.61 -13.59
N CYS A 29 4.79 -13.79 -13.13
CA CYS A 29 3.50 -14.04 -12.46
C CYS A 29 2.25 -14.03 -13.38
N THR A 30 2.30 -14.70 -14.54
CA THR A 30 1.11 -14.93 -15.40
C THR A 30 0.21 -16.09 -14.95
N GLY A 31 0.70 -17.02 -14.12
CA GLY A 31 -0.01 -18.25 -13.73
C GLY A 31 -0.52 -18.34 -12.28
N ASP A 32 0.14 -17.68 -11.32
CA ASP A 32 -0.18 -17.86 -9.89
C ASP A 32 -1.42 -17.06 -9.45
N GLU A 33 -2.22 -17.65 -8.56
CA GLU A 33 -3.37 -16.98 -7.96
C GLU A 33 -2.92 -15.71 -7.21
N ALA A 34 -3.77 -14.66 -7.23
CA ALA A 34 -3.42 -13.37 -6.64
C ALA A 34 -3.06 -13.45 -5.14
N ALA A 35 -3.64 -14.42 -4.40
CA ALA A 35 -3.35 -14.68 -3.00
C ALA A 35 -1.97 -15.33 -2.79
N GLU A 36 -1.56 -16.21 -3.71
CA GLU A 36 -0.25 -16.87 -3.69
C GLU A 36 0.87 -15.88 -3.97
N CYS A 37 0.63 -14.96 -4.91
CA CYS A 37 1.53 -13.85 -5.20
C CYS A 37 1.88 -13.03 -3.95
N ARG A 38 0.90 -12.77 -3.07
CA ARG A 38 1.13 -12.01 -1.82
C ARG A 38 2.10 -12.74 -0.89
N LYS A 39 1.86 -14.02 -0.62
CA LYS A 39 2.72 -14.83 0.27
C LYS A 39 4.13 -15.00 -0.30
N CYS A 40 4.25 -15.18 -1.61
CA CYS A 40 5.53 -15.27 -2.30
C CYS A 40 6.34 -13.97 -2.14
N ILE A 41 5.71 -12.81 -2.38
CA ILE A 41 6.35 -11.50 -2.26
C ILE A 41 6.75 -11.23 -0.80
N GLU A 42 5.86 -11.48 0.16
CA GLU A 42 6.14 -11.33 1.59
C GLU A 42 7.31 -12.19 2.03
N GLY A 43 7.36 -13.46 1.61
CA GLY A 43 8.49 -14.33 1.88
C GLY A 43 9.82 -13.81 1.30
N ARG A 44 9.80 -13.21 0.11
CA ARG A 44 11.00 -12.60 -0.50
C ARG A 44 11.46 -11.34 0.25
N ILE A 45 10.52 -10.52 0.73
CA ILE A 45 10.81 -9.32 1.54
C ILE A 45 11.44 -9.73 2.87
N ASN A 46 10.83 -10.69 3.57
CA ASN A 46 11.32 -11.19 4.85
C ASN A 46 12.71 -11.83 4.72
N ARG A 47 12.94 -12.66 3.69
CA ARG A 47 14.28 -13.23 3.40
C ARG A 47 15.33 -12.18 3.06
N SER A 48 14.90 -11.01 2.58
CA SER A 48 15.81 -9.90 2.28
C SER A 48 16.15 -9.05 3.51
N GLY A 49 15.60 -9.36 4.69
CA GLY A 49 15.84 -8.66 5.96
C GLY A 49 14.88 -7.49 6.23
N PHE A 50 13.78 -7.37 5.48
CA PHE A 50 12.79 -6.32 5.64
C PHE A 50 11.49 -6.88 6.21
N LYS A 51 10.68 -6.03 6.85
CA LYS A 51 9.33 -6.38 7.32
C LYS A 51 8.28 -5.77 6.40
N VAL A 52 7.27 -6.56 6.06
CA VAL A 52 6.11 -6.06 5.32
C VAL A 52 5.20 -5.26 6.24
N GLU A 53 4.89 -4.02 5.86
CA GLU A 53 3.87 -3.19 6.49
C GLU A 53 2.70 -3.01 5.53
N VAL A 54 1.49 -3.32 6.01
CA VAL A 54 0.25 -3.29 5.22
C VAL A 54 -0.62 -2.13 5.69
N THR A 55 0.00 -0.95 5.69
CA THR A 55 -0.65 0.31 6.02
C THR A 55 -0.55 1.25 4.84
N ARG A 56 -1.26 2.37 4.90
CA ARG A 56 -1.15 3.41 3.89
C ARG A 56 0.27 4.00 3.89
N GLY A 57 1.01 3.79 2.79
CA GLY A 57 2.39 4.24 2.63
C GLY A 57 2.52 5.56 1.87
N ASP A 58 1.96 6.65 2.39
CA ASP A 58 2.09 7.97 1.76
C ASP A 58 3.55 8.48 1.80
N ASN A 59 3.87 9.39 0.88
CA ASN A 59 5.16 10.08 0.85
C ASN A 59 5.45 10.80 2.19
N MET A 60 6.69 10.69 2.70
CA MET A 60 7.07 11.27 3.99
C MET A 60 7.00 12.80 4.03
N ALA A 61 7.34 13.51 2.95
CA ALA A 61 7.24 14.96 2.89
C ALA A 61 5.76 15.40 2.90
N TRP A 62 4.93 14.74 2.10
CA TRP A 62 3.48 14.99 2.09
C TRP A 62 2.85 14.73 3.46
N LYS A 63 3.25 13.65 4.15
CA LYS A 63 2.76 13.33 5.50
C LYS A 63 3.18 14.37 6.54
N LYS A 64 4.35 15.00 6.41
CA LYS A 64 4.77 16.08 7.32
C LYS A 64 3.91 17.34 7.15
N GLU A 65 3.55 17.68 5.91
CA GLU A 65 2.75 18.86 5.59
C GLU A 65 1.26 18.68 5.89
N ASN A 66 0.74 17.45 5.77
CA ASN A 66 -0.70 17.16 5.82
C ASN A 66 -1.12 16.25 6.99
N GLY A 67 -0.20 15.51 7.59
CA GLY A 67 -0.48 14.57 8.68
C GLY A 67 -0.90 15.25 9.98
N HIS A 68 -0.37 16.44 10.28
CA HIS A 68 -0.78 17.23 11.45
C HIS A 68 -2.20 17.82 11.33
N LYS A 69 -2.69 18.04 10.10
CA LYS A 69 -4.02 18.66 9.88
C LYS A 69 -5.20 17.70 10.10
N ILE A 70 -4.95 16.39 10.06
CA ILE A 70 -6.01 15.37 10.17
C ILE A 70 -6.44 15.18 11.63
N GLU A 71 -5.52 15.32 12.60
CA GLU A 71 -5.87 15.27 14.03
C GLU A 71 -6.51 16.58 14.51
N GLU A 72 -6.02 17.75 14.10
CA GLU A 72 -6.60 19.03 14.55
C GLU A 72 -8.03 19.27 14.05
N LYS A 73 -8.35 18.89 12.80
CA LYS A 73 -9.71 19.06 12.24
C LYS A 73 -10.74 18.18 12.95
N SER A 74 -10.39 16.93 13.24
CA SER A 74 -11.31 16.03 13.95
C SER A 74 -11.55 16.47 15.40
N ILE A 75 -10.56 17.06 16.07
CA ILE A 75 -10.72 17.61 17.42
C ILE A 75 -11.60 18.87 17.40
N THR A 76 -11.39 19.79 16.45
CA THR A 76 -12.18 21.04 16.39
C THR A 76 -13.65 20.79 16.01
N GLU A 77 -13.91 19.88 15.08
CA GLU A 77 -15.29 19.48 14.72
C GLU A 77 -16.03 18.84 15.90
N ASN A 78 -15.36 17.96 16.66
CA ASN A 78 -15.94 17.34 17.84
C ASN A 78 -16.21 18.35 18.97
N ILE A 79 -15.31 19.32 19.20
CA ILE A 79 -15.54 20.40 20.17
C ILE A 79 -16.75 21.26 19.78
N GLN A 80 -16.94 21.53 18.48
CA GLN A 80 -18.03 22.35 18.00
C GLN A 80 -19.39 21.65 18.14
N ILE A 81 -19.46 20.36 17.86
CA ILE A 81 -20.67 19.54 18.10
C ILE A 81 -21.03 19.50 19.58
N ILE A 82 -20.05 19.33 20.48
CA ILE A 82 -20.29 19.32 21.94
C ILE A 82 -20.81 20.68 22.43
N LYS A 83 -20.29 21.80 21.91
CA LYS A 83 -20.76 23.15 22.26
C LYS A 83 -22.17 23.47 21.76
N LEU A 84 -22.63 22.84 20.68
CA LEU A 84 -23.99 23.00 20.15
C LEU A 84 -25.03 22.15 20.90
N ASN A 85 -24.59 21.10 21.60
CA ASN A 85 -25.44 20.18 22.37
C ASN A 85 -25.44 20.46 23.89
N LYS A 86 -24.93 21.62 24.32
CA LYS A 86 -25.06 22.16 25.68
C LYS A 86 -25.98 23.37 25.64
#